data_AF-A0A5C6G1N9-F1
#
_entry.id   AF-A0A5C6G1N9-F1
#
_cell.length_a   1.000
_cell.length_b   1.000
_cell.length_c   1.000
_cell.angle_alpha   90.00
_cell.angle_beta   90.00
_cell.angle_gamma   90.00
#
_symmetry.space_group_name_H-M   'P 1'
#
loop_
_entity.id
_entity.type
_entity.pdbx_description
1 polymer ?
#
loop_
_entity_poly.entity_id
_entity_poly.type
_entity_poly.pdbx_seq_one_letter_code
_entity_poly.pdbx_strand_id
1 'polypeptide(L)'
;MTSQNDEIDQTLNALWTKNASHAFYARAVLLNVLPETQEKKKNERVKEVVKQVYDAVGSFVNSERKEEFKSNLGVLCNRTCDGWMEIQQLQERVRPSFSPNYINVWKPLPGSSSSRRTETITSTPLPASPTAASTSQKKPDDGQPRRQEVGKVIWPSFLYQHPEDPDEGLLHHGYVLTDAQTAEAEMEGESSRRLARRNTRNNEQIGTKKRRDSGIFLSKGGSDRSGIA
;
A
#
# COMPACT_ATOMS: atom_id res chain seq x y z
N MET A 1 19.90 -5.02 -20.17
CA MET A 1 21.15 -5.15 -19.40
C MET A 1 20.82 -5.90 -18.14
N THR A 2 21.00 -7.22 -18.13
CA THR A 2 20.88 -8.02 -16.90
C THR A 2 22.07 -7.65 -16.02
N SER A 3 21.80 -7.21 -14.79
CA SER A 3 22.87 -6.83 -13.88
C SER A 3 23.65 -8.09 -13.49
N GLN A 4 24.95 -7.99 -13.22
CA GLN A 4 25.79 -9.13 -12.80
C GLN A 4 25.21 -9.90 -11.59
N ASN A 5 24.40 -9.25 -10.76
CA ASN A 5 23.72 -9.90 -9.64
C ASN A 5 22.62 -10.87 -10.12
N ASP A 6 21.97 -10.58 -11.26
CA ASP A 6 20.91 -11.42 -11.82
C ASP A 6 21.48 -12.75 -12.35
N GLU A 7 22.71 -12.74 -12.86
CA GLU A 7 23.41 -13.92 -13.37
C GLU A 7 23.85 -14.86 -12.23
N ILE A 8 24.39 -14.31 -11.14
CA ILE A 8 24.75 -15.09 -9.94
C ILE A 8 23.50 -15.72 -9.33
N ASP A 9 22.42 -14.94 -9.17
CA ASP A 9 21.15 -15.45 -8.65
C ASP A 9 20.59 -16.55 -9.56
N GLN A 10 20.58 -16.35 -10.87
CA GLN A 10 20.12 -17.35 -11.83
C GLN A 10 20.97 -18.64 -11.78
N THR A 11 22.29 -18.50 -11.61
CA THR A 11 23.21 -19.63 -11.49
C THR A 11 22.98 -20.40 -10.21
N LEU A 12 22.87 -19.71 -9.06
CA LEU A 12 22.57 -20.32 -7.77
C LEU A 12 21.20 -21.01 -7.78
N ASN A 13 20.21 -20.41 -8.45
CA ASN A 13 18.88 -20.99 -8.64
C ASN A 13 18.94 -22.29 -9.47
N ALA A 14 19.68 -22.28 -10.58
CA ALA A 14 19.87 -23.46 -11.42
C ALA A 14 20.72 -24.55 -10.74
N LEU A 15 21.65 -24.16 -9.86
CA LEU A 15 22.41 -25.09 -9.06
C LEU A 15 21.53 -25.74 -8.00
N TRP A 16 20.64 -24.96 -7.37
CA TRP A 16 19.71 -25.45 -6.36
C TRP A 16 18.75 -26.52 -6.90
N THR A 17 18.26 -26.35 -8.13
CA THR A 17 17.38 -27.35 -8.77
C THR A 17 18.10 -28.64 -9.16
N LYS A 18 19.43 -28.58 -9.38
CA LYS A 18 20.25 -29.76 -9.72
C LYS A 18 20.79 -30.47 -8.49
N ASN A 19 21.26 -29.71 -7.51
CA ASN A 19 21.88 -30.19 -6.28
C ASN A 19 21.82 -29.09 -5.21
N ALA A 20 20.81 -29.15 -4.34
CA ALA A 20 20.56 -28.16 -3.30
C ALA A 20 21.70 -28.05 -2.28
N SER A 21 22.31 -29.18 -1.89
CA SER A 21 23.44 -29.18 -0.95
C SER A 21 24.66 -28.45 -1.54
N HIS A 22 24.97 -28.69 -2.82
CA HIS A 22 26.06 -27.96 -3.49
C HIS A 22 25.74 -26.47 -3.64
N ALA A 23 24.49 -26.11 -3.92
CA ALA A 23 24.08 -24.71 -3.99
C ALA A 23 24.23 -23.98 -2.65
N PHE A 24 23.92 -24.64 -1.54
CA PHE A 24 24.18 -24.12 -0.20
C PHE A 24 25.67 -23.86 0.03
N TYR A 25 26.54 -24.84 -0.25
CA TYR A 25 27.99 -24.67 -0.08
C TYR A 25 28.55 -23.55 -0.95
N ALA A 26 28.12 -23.47 -2.22
CA ALA A 26 28.51 -22.40 -3.12
C ALA A 26 28.11 -21.02 -2.58
N ARG A 27 26.88 -20.87 -2.08
CA ARG A 27 26.41 -19.64 -1.43
C ARG A 27 27.25 -19.32 -0.19
N ALA A 28 27.47 -20.28 0.70
CA ALA A 28 28.24 -20.08 1.93
C ALA A 28 29.68 -19.62 1.64
N VAL A 29 30.32 -20.19 0.61
CA VAL A 29 31.64 -19.74 0.15
C VAL A 29 31.57 -18.32 -0.40
N LEU A 30 30.63 -18.02 -1.30
CA LEU A 30 30.48 -16.67 -1.87
C LEU A 30 30.22 -15.60 -0.79
N LEU A 31 29.47 -15.94 0.25
CA LEU A 31 29.23 -15.07 1.39
C LEU A 31 30.52 -14.78 2.19
N ASN A 32 31.40 -15.76 2.33
CA ASN A 32 32.62 -15.63 3.13
C ASN A 32 33.82 -15.03 2.39
N VAL A 33 33.88 -15.12 1.05
CA VAL A 33 35.09 -14.74 0.30
C VAL A 33 35.26 -13.23 0.13
N LEU A 34 34.20 -12.43 0.19
CA LEU A 34 34.25 -10.98 -0.10
C LEU A 34 33.41 -10.10 0.86
N PRO A 35 33.67 -10.14 2.18
CA PRO A 35 32.87 -9.40 3.16
C PRO A 35 32.89 -7.88 2.95
N GLU A 36 34.04 -7.30 2.63
CA GLU A 36 34.17 -5.85 2.38
C GLU A 36 33.37 -5.39 1.16
N THR A 37 33.39 -6.19 0.09
CA THR A 37 32.62 -5.91 -1.13
C THR A 37 31.12 -5.98 -0.85
N GLN A 38 30.68 -6.94 -0.03
CA GLN A 38 29.28 -7.06 0.36
C GLN A 38 28.81 -5.88 1.21
N GLU A 39 29.61 -5.46 2.18
CA GLU A 39 29.29 -4.29 3.01
C GLU A 39 29.24 -3.01 2.17
N LYS A 40 30.16 -2.84 1.22
CA LYS A 40 30.10 -1.72 0.27
C LYS A 40 28.82 -1.75 -0.56
N LYS A 41 28.48 -2.89 -1.17
CA LYS A 41 27.26 -3.07 -1.98
C LYS A 41 25.99 -2.83 -1.15
N LYS A 42 25.95 -3.32 0.09
CA LYS A 42 24.86 -3.06 1.04
C LYS A 42 24.69 -1.55 1.25
N ASN A 43 25.76 -0.83 1.55
CA ASN A 43 25.70 0.62 1.79
C ASN A 43 25.26 1.40 0.54
N GLU A 44 25.71 1.01 -0.65
CA GLU A 44 25.26 1.59 -1.91
C GLU A 44 23.77 1.34 -2.14
N ARG A 45 23.31 0.10 -1.90
CA ARG A 45 21.91 -0.28 -2.08
C ARG A 45 20.98 0.42 -1.09
N VAL A 46 21.38 0.55 0.17
CA VAL A 46 20.61 1.30 1.18
C VAL A 46 20.44 2.75 0.73
N LYS A 47 21.50 3.43 0.29
CA LYS A 47 21.42 4.81 -0.22
C LYS A 47 20.48 4.92 -1.41
N GLU A 48 20.55 3.98 -2.35
CA GLU A 48 19.68 3.92 -3.52
C GLU A 48 18.19 3.77 -3.13
N VAL A 49 17.88 2.81 -2.26
CA VAL A 49 16.49 2.56 -1.81
C VAL A 49 15.95 3.74 -1.01
N VAL A 50 16.73 4.31 -0.09
CA VAL A 50 16.35 5.51 0.67
C VAL A 50 15.99 6.65 -0.29
N LYS A 51 16.82 6.87 -1.31
CA LYS A 51 16.56 7.89 -2.33
C LYS A 51 15.26 7.59 -3.08
N GLN A 52 15.09 6.39 -3.63
CA GLN A 52 13.91 6.02 -4.42
C GLN A 52 12.61 6.15 -3.61
N VAL A 53 12.60 5.68 -2.37
CA VAL A 53 11.42 5.79 -1.49
C VAL A 53 11.17 7.25 -1.14
N TYR A 54 12.20 8.01 -0.77
CA TYR A 54 12.07 9.43 -0.47
C TYR A 54 11.56 10.24 -1.67
N ASP A 55 12.03 9.96 -2.88
CA ASP A 55 11.57 10.63 -4.10
C ASP A 55 10.07 10.34 -4.35
N ALA A 56 9.60 9.14 -4.00
CA ALA A 56 8.20 8.74 -4.16
C ALA A 56 7.26 9.33 -3.09
N VAL A 57 7.69 9.41 -1.82
CA VAL A 57 6.80 9.77 -0.69
C VAL A 57 7.16 11.08 0.01
N GLY A 58 8.30 11.68 -0.30
CA GLY A 58 8.85 12.84 0.40
C GLY A 58 8.02 14.12 0.28
N SER A 59 7.17 14.21 -0.76
CA SER A 59 6.21 15.30 -0.92
C SER A 59 5.07 15.26 0.11
N PHE A 60 4.77 14.08 0.68
CA PHE A 60 3.76 13.91 1.72
C PHE A 60 4.29 14.16 3.13
N VAL A 61 5.61 14.36 3.28
CA VAL A 61 6.26 14.59 4.58
C VAL A 61 6.30 16.10 4.86
N ASN A 62 5.93 16.49 6.08
CA ASN A 62 6.07 17.88 6.55
C ASN A 62 7.52 18.35 6.37
N SER A 63 7.70 19.54 5.80
CA SER A 63 9.00 20.16 5.53
C SER A 63 9.95 20.13 6.73
N GLU A 64 9.44 20.34 7.94
CA GLU A 64 10.25 20.33 9.17
C GLU A 64 10.84 18.95 9.52
N ARG A 65 10.19 17.86 9.07
CA ARG A 65 10.56 16.48 9.40
C ARG A 65 11.21 15.73 8.26
N LYS A 66 11.52 16.40 7.14
CA LYS A 66 12.06 15.75 5.93
C LYS A 66 13.40 15.06 6.17
N GLU A 67 14.31 15.72 6.86
CA GLU A 67 15.63 15.14 7.17
C GLU A 67 15.52 14.01 8.20
N GLU A 68 14.68 14.18 9.22
CA GLU A 68 14.40 13.13 10.21
C GLU A 68 13.81 11.88 9.54
N PHE A 69 12.82 12.06 8.67
CA PHE A 69 12.20 10.98 7.91
C PHE A 69 13.23 10.24 7.05
N LYS A 70 14.08 10.96 6.32
CA LYS A 70 15.11 10.38 5.47
C LYS A 70 16.16 9.62 6.28
N SER A 71 16.58 10.16 7.43
CA SER A 71 17.49 9.50 8.36
C SER A 71 16.91 8.19 8.90
N ASN A 72 15.67 8.24 9.40
CA ASN A 72 14.96 7.07 9.93
C ASN A 72 14.74 5.99 8.86
N LEU A 73 14.44 6.39 7.62
CA LEU A 73 14.35 5.49 6.49
C LEU A 73 15.70 4.79 6.22
N GLY A 74 16.81 5.51 6.34
CA GLY A 74 18.15 4.94 6.28
C GLY A 74 18.42 3.91 7.37
N VAL A 75 18.04 4.20 8.62
CA VAL A 75 18.15 3.24 9.73
C VAL A 75 17.32 1.98 9.47
N LEU A 76 16.08 2.16 9.01
CA LEU A 76 15.20 1.03 8.68
C LEU A 76 15.78 0.16 7.56
N CYS A 77 16.22 0.77 6.46
CA CYS A 77 16.83 0.04 5.35
C CYS A 77 18.08 -0.74 5.78
N ASN A 78 18.93 -0.16 6.63
CA ASN A 78 20.09 -0.87 7.18
C ASN A 78 19.68 -2.10 7.99
N ARG A 79 18.73 -1.94 8.94
CA ARG A 79 18.23 -3.06 9.75
C ARG A 79 17.63 -4.18 8.90
N THR A 80 16.88 -3.82 7.85
CA THR A 80 16.33 -4.81 6.92
C THR A 80 17.43 -5.54 6.14
N CYS A 81 18.48 -4.83 5.71
CA CYS A 81 19.63 -5.45 5.08
C CYS A 81 20.38 -6.39 6.02
N ASP A 82 20.58 -5.99 7.28
CA ASP A 82 21.24 -6.84 8.29
C ASP A 82 20.45 -8.14 8.51
N GLY A 83 19.14 -8.04 8.72
CA GLY A 83 18.28 -9.21 8.84
C GLY A 83 18.29 -10.09 7.58
N TRP A 84 18.36 -9.48 6.39
CA TRP A 84 18.49 -10.26 5.15
C TRP A 84 19.84 -10.98 5.03
N MET A 85 20.93 -10.36 5.50
CA MET A 85 22.25 -10.99 5.51
C MET A 85 22.30 -12.20 6.45
N GLU A 86 21.62 -12.13 7.60
CA GLU A 86 21.46 -13.29 8.50
C GLU A 86 20.70 -14.43 7.82
N ILE A 87 19.60 -14.11 7.12
CA ILE A 87 18.81 -15.09 6.35
C ILE A 87 19.67 -15.78 5.27
N GLN A 88 20.62 -15.07 4.65
CA GLN A 88 21.49 -15.67 3.63
C GLN A 88 22.44 -16.75 4.20
N GLN A 89 22.70 -16.73 5.51
CA GLN A 89 23.58 -17.71 6.16
C GLN A 89 22.87 -19.02 6.54
N LEU A 90 21.53 -19.05 6.47
CA LEU A 90 20.75 -20.25 6.78
C LEU A 90 21.12 -21.41 5.86
N GLN A 91 20.82 -22.65 6.27
CA GLN A 91 20.96 -23.80 5.38
C GLN A 91 19.83 -23.83 4.35
N GLU A 92 18.64 -23.43 4.78
CA GLU A 92 17.48 -23.25 3.95
C GLU A 92 17.70 -22.12 2.94
N ARG A 93 17.12 -22.31 1.75
CA ARG A 93 17.02 -21.24 0.79
C ARG A 93 15.72 -20.48 1.02
N VAL A 94 15.85 -19.31 1.62
CA VAL A 94 14.75 -18.35 1.72
C VAL A 94 14.76 -17.44 0.48
N ARG A 95 13.61 -17.31 -0.19
CA ARG A 95 13.47 -16.44 -1.36
C ARG A 95 12.18 -15.63 -1.32
N PRO A 96 12.21 -14.36 -1.77
CA PRO A 96 10.99 -13.62 -2.04
C PRO A 96 10.31 -14.19 -3.29
N SER A 97 8.99 -14.25 -3.27
CA SER A 97 8.15 -14.60 -4.42
C SER A 97 7.14 -13.48 -4.65
N PHE A 98 7.14 -12.93 -5.87
CA PHE A 98 6.13 -11.98 -6.35
C PHE A 98 5.03 -12.68 -7.14
N SER A 99 5.11 -14.00 -7.29
CA SER A 99 4.20 -14.77 -8.13
C SER A 99 2.91 -15.10 -7.37
N PRO A 100 1.73 -14.64 -7.84
CA PRO A 100 0.45 -14.91 -7.19
C PRO A 100 0.01 -16.38 -7.26
N ASN A 101 0.79 -17.22 -7.93
CA ASN A 101 0.48 -18.63 -8.20
C ASN A 101 0.29 -19.50 -6.95
N TYR A 102 0.81 -19.07 -5.80
CA TYR A 102 0.56 -19.72 -4.52
C TYR A 102 -0.65 -19.08 -3.83
N ILE A 103 -1.87 -19.50 -4.19
CA ILE A 103 -3.11 -18.80 -3.80
C ILE A 103 -3.32 -18.73 -2.27
N ASN A 104 -2.82 -19.71 -1.51
CA ASN A 104 -2.93 -19.74 -0.04
C ASN A 104 -1.88 -18.86 0.67
N VAL A 105 -1.05 -18.14 -0.08
CA VAL A 105 0.11 -17.41 0.44
C VAL A 105 -0.15 -15.89 0.50
N TRP A 106 -1.22 -15.39 -0.11
CA TRP A 106 -1.46 -13.96 -0.26
C TRP A 106 -2.57 -13.45 0.66
N LYS A 107 -2.31 -12.33 1.32
CA LYS A 107 -3.26 -11.62 2.18
C LYS A 107 -3.56 -10.23 1.61
N PRO A 108 -4.79 -9.73 1.76
CA PRO A 108 -5.08 -8.33 1.46
C PRO A 108 -4.22 -7.41 2.34
N LEU A 109 -3.88 -6.23 1.83
CA LEU A 109 -3.12 -5.24 2.58
C LEU A 109 -3.86 -4.89 3.89
N PRO A 110 -3.23 -4.96 5.07
CA PRO A 110 -3.90 -4.65 6.32
C PRO A 110 -4.31 -3.18 6.36
N GLY A 111 -5.58 -2.91 6.68
CA GLY A 111 -6.04 -1.56 7.01
C GLY A 111 -6.61 -0.71 5.87
N SER A 112 -7.50 -1.24 5.02
CA SER A 112 -8.38 -0.40 4.19
C SER A 112 -9.85 -0.49 4.56
N SER A 113 -10.32 -1.51 5.29
CA SER A 113 -11.71 -1.50 5.71
C SER A 113 -11.87 -0.50 6.86
N SER A 114 -12.51 0.63 6.56
CA SER A 114 -13.32 1.33 7.53
C SER A 114 -14.46 0.41 7.97
N SER A 115 -14.16 -0.70 8.65
CA SER A 115 -15.10 -1.34 9.55
C SER A 115 -15.17 -0.45 10.78
N ARG A 116 -15.85 0.69 10.58
CA ARG A 116 -16.41 1.50 11.65
C ARG A 116 -17.28 0.52 12.43
N ARG A 117 -16.76 0.03 13.57
CA ARG A 117 -17.51 -0.80 14.49
C ARG A 117 -18.80 -0.05 14.77
N THR A 118 -19.91 -0.52 14.24
CA THR A 118 -21.20 -0.24 14.85
C THR A 118 -21.13 -0.91 16.21
N GLU A 119 -20.73 -0.15 17.23
CA GLU A 119 -21.00 -0.48 18.61
C GLU A 119 -22.53 -0.55 18.74
N THR A 120 -23.07 -1.74 18.55
CA THR A 120 -24.45 -2.02 18.94
C THR A 120 -24.47 -2.00 20.45
N ILE A 121 -24.99 -0.91 20.98
CA ILE A 121 -25.22 -0.67 22.40
C ILE A 121 -26.03 -1.85 22.95
N THR A 122 -25.40 -2.61 23.84
CA THR A 122 -26.01 -3.70 24.59
C THR A 122 -27.24 -3.20 25.33
N SER A 123 -28.43 -3.59 24.88
CA SER A 123 -29.66 -3.51 25.67
C SER A 123 -30.10 -4.93 26.01
N THR A 124 -30.19 -5.15 27.32
CA THR A 124 -30.45 -6.38 28.07
C THR A 124 -31.70 -7.15 27.60
N PRO A 125 -31.71 -8.50 27.65
CA PRO A 125 -32.80 -9.32 27.11
C PRO A 125 -33.91 -9.63 28.12
N LEU A 126 -35.14 -9.85 27.63
CA LEU A 126 -36.19 -10.62 28.31
C LEU A 126 -36.88 -11.59 27.33
N PRO A 127 -37.31 -12.78 27.77
CA PRO A 127 -37.60 -13.91 26.88
C PRO A 127 -39.09 -14.23 26.73
N ALA A 128 -39.51 -14.68 25.54
CA ALA A 128 -40.62 -15.64 25.36
C ALA A 128 -40.59 -16.27 23.96
N SER A 129 -40.62 -17.59 23.93
CA SER A 129 -40.47 -18.54 22.82
C SER A 129 -41.74 -18.68 21.92
N PRO A 130 -41.88 -19.71 21.06
CA PRO A 130 -41.13 -20.01 19.83
C PRO A 130 -42.06 -20.31 18.62
N THR A 131 -41.69 -19.92 17.39
CA THR A 131 -42.22 -20.63 16.20
C THR A 131 -41.16 -20.71 15.09
N ALA A 132 -41.04 -21.91 14.55
CA ALA A 132 -40.07 -22.39 13.59
C ALA A 132 -39.95 -21.58 12.30
N ALA A 133 -38.72 -21.41 11.83
CA ALA A 133 -38.36 -21.62 10.43
C ALA A 133 -36.84 -21.74 10.30
N SER A 134 -36.40 -22.96 10.04
CA SER A 134 -35.04 -23.35 9.70
C SER A 134 -34.52 -22.48 8.56
N THR A 135 -33.55 -21.62 8.83
CA THR A 135 -32.70 -21.06 7.77
C THR A 135 -31.26 -21.28 8.19
N SER A 136 -30.59 -22.15 7.45
CA SER A 136 -29.21 -22.58 7.64
C SER A 136 -28.31 -21.38 7.91
N GLN A 137 -27.82 -21.27 9.15
CA GLN A 137 -26.73 -20.37 9.49
C GLN A 137 -25.48 -20.88 8.78
N LYS A 138 -25.20 -20.33 7.61
CA LYS A 138 -23.91 -20.43 6.96
C LYS A 138 -22.93 -19.66 7.83
N LYS A 139 -22.07 -20.41 8.53
CA LYS A 139 -20.90 -19.93 9.26
C LYS A 139 -20.19 -18.84 8.44
N PRO A 140 -19.77 -17.70 9.02
CA PRO A 140 -18.96 -16.74 8.29
C PRO A 140 -17.68 -17.46 7.86
N ASP A 141 -17.48 -17.53 6.55
CA ASP A 141 -16.27 -18.03 5.92
C ASP A 141 -15.15 -17.06 6.32
N ASP A 142 -14.12 -17.57 7.00
CA ASP A 142 -12.97 -16.81 7.47
C ASP A 142 -12.24 -16.21 6.26
N GLY A 143 -12.62 -14.99 5.86
CA GLY A 143 -11.79 -13.95 5.25
C GLY A 143 -10.81 -14.35 4.12
N GLN A 144 -10.97 -15.50 3.48
CA GLN A 144 -10.05 -15.98 2.47
C GLN A 144 -10.56 -15.46 1.12
N PRO A 145 -9.81 -14.56 0.46
CA PRO A 145 -10.25 -13.99 -0.80
C PRO A 145 -10.43 -15.12 -1.82
N ARG A 146 -11.61 -15.16 -2.45
CA ARG A 146 -11.87 -16.09 -3.55
C ARG A 146 -10.91 -15.78 -4.70
N ARG A 147 -10.62 -16.81 -5.51
CA ARG A 147 -9.64 -16.89 -6.63
C ARG A 147 -9.52 -15.71 -7.63
N GLN A 148 -10.23 -14.59 -7.47
CA GLN A 148 -10.42 -13.54 -8.49
C GLN A 148 -10.36 -12.09 -7.95
N GLU A 149 -9.68 -11.81 -6.83
CA GLU A 149 -9.41 -10.44 -6.36
C GLU A 149 -7.92 -10.19 -6.07
N VAL A 150 -7.03 -10.84 -6.84
CA VAL A 150 -5.59 -10.57 -6.73
C VAL A 150 -5.29 -9.31 -7.53
N GLY A 151 -5.39 -8.15 -6.88
CA GLY A 151 -4.92 -6.90 -7.49
C GLY A 151 -3.39 -6.79 -7.44
N LYS A 152 -2.85 -5.59 -7.23
CA LYS A 152 -1.41 -5.34 -7.35
C LYS A 152 -0.62 -5.94 -6.18
N VAL A 153 0.44 -6.71 -6.46
CA VAL A 153 1.38 -7.19 -5.42
C VAL A 153 2.12 -5.99 -4.81
N ILE A 154 2.03 -5.83 -3.49
CA ILE A 154 2.64 -4.72 -2.75
C ILE A 154 3.81 -5.21 -1.89
N TRP A 155 3.76 -6.44 -1.41
CA TRP A 155 4.81 -7.05 -0.60
C TRP A 155 4.99 -8.52 -0.98
N PRO A 156 6.22 -9.02 -1.22
CA PRO A 156 6.43 -10.40 -1.62
C PRO A 156 6.05 -11.37 -0.50
N SER A 157 5.71 -12.60 -0.87
CA SER A 157 5.74 -13.70 0.07
C SER A 157 7.16 -14.23 0.21
N PHE A 158 7.45 -14.86 1.34
CA PHE A 158 8.74 -15.51 1.57
C PHE A 158 8.52 -17.01 1.64
N LEU A 159 9.26 -17.72 0.79
CA LEU A 159 9.26 -19.18 0.70
C LEU A 159 10.61 -19.69 1.20
N TYR A 160 10.63 -20.86 1.80
CA TYR A 160 11.85 -21.54 2.20
C TYR A 160 11.88 -22.96 1.63
N GLN A 161 13.09 -23.46 1.33
CA GLN A 161 13.31 -24.82 0.88
C GLN A 161 14.55 -25.38 1.59
N HIS A 162 14.42 -26.55 2.21
CA HIS A 162 15.54 -27.22 2.86
C HIS A 162 16.30 -28.07 1.82
N PRO A 163 17.64 -28.21 1.88
CA PRO A 163 18.38 -29.00 0.88
C PRO A 163 17.97 -30.47 0.78
N GLU A 164 17.45 -31.03 1.86
CA GLU A 164 17.00 -32.43 1.96
C GLU A 164 15.52 -32.61 1.66
N ASP A 165 14.76 -31.51 1.57
CA ASP A 165 13.32 -31.53 1.29
C ASP A 165 13.05 -30.86 -0.07
N PRO A 166 12.56 -31.59 -1.08
CA PRO A 166 12.24 -31.00 -2.36
C PRO A 166 11.07 -30.02 -2.29
N ASP A 167 10.23 -30.08 -1.25
CA ASP A 167 9.03 -29.26 -1.15
C ASP A 167 9.35 -27.84 -0.64
N GLU A 168 8.73 -26.84 -1.26
CA GLU A 168 8.82 -25.46 -0.81
C GLU A 168 7.77 -25.17 0.28
N GLY A 169 8.24 -24.70 1.43
CA GLY A 169 7.41 -24.24 2.53
C GLY A 169 7.13 -22.74 2.46
N LEU A 170 5.98 -22.33 3.01
CA LEU A 170 5.66 -20.92 3.22
C LEU A 170 6.29 -20.42 4.52
N LEU A 171 7.18 -19.43 4.44
CA LEU A 171 7.73 -18.76 5.62
C LEU A 171 6.86 -17.57 6.03
N HIS A 172 6.50 -16.72 5.07
CA HIS A 172 5.69 -15.52 5.34
C HIS A 172 4.75 -15.21 4.18
N HIS A 173 3.51 -14.83 4.52
CA HIS A 173 2.50 -14.46 3.53
C HIS A 173 2.90 -13.16 2.82
N GLY A 174 2.58 -13.05 1.54
CA GLY A 174 2.72 -11.81 0.79
C GLY A 174 1.48 -10.94 0.94
N TYR A 175 1.59 -9.66 0.55
CA TYR A 175 0.48 -8.73 0.55
C TYR A 175 0.15 -8.22 -0.84
N VAL A 176 -1.16 -8.20 -1.13
CA VAL A 176 -1.73 -7.66 -2.37
C VAL A 176 -2.72 -6.56 -2.04
N LEU A 177 -2.78 -5.55 -2.91
CA LEU A 177 -3.87 -4.58 -2.92
C LEU A 177 -5.01 -5.17 -3.73
N THR A 178 -6.17 -5.42 -3.14
CA THR A 178 -7.30 -5.98 -3.89
C THR A 178 -8.00 -4.92 -4.74
N ASP A 179 -8.78 -5.36 -5.72
CA ASP A 179 -9.57 -4.45 -6.55
C ASP A 179 -10.59 -3.67 -5.70
N ALA A 180 -11.15 -4.31 -4.66
CA ALA A 180 -12.05 -3.65 -3.71
C ALA A 180 -11.37 -2.51 -2.95
N GLN A 181 -10.14 -2.72 -2.47
CA GLN A 181 -9.35 -1.69 -1.78
C GLN A 181 -9.00 -0.54 -2.72
N THR A 182 -8.70 -0.86 -3.98
CA THR A 182 -8.40 0.14 -5.01
C THR A 182 -9.62 0.98 -5.33
N ALA A 183 -10.78 0.35 -5.53
CA ALA A 183 -12.04 1.04 -5.80
C ALA A 183 -12.48 1.93 -4.62
N GLU A 184 -12.30 1.46 -3.38
CA GLU A 184 -12.58 2.25 -2.17
C GLU A 184 -11.73 3.54 -2.13
N ALA A 185 -10.42 3.42 -2.38
CA ALA A 185 -9.51 4.55 -2.41
C ALA A 185 -9.84 5.56 -3.53
N GLU A 186 -10.24 5.07 -4.71
CA GLU A 186 -10.68 5.93 -5.81
C GLU A 186 -11.97 6.69 -5.48
N MET A 187 -12.94 6.03 -4.85
CA MET A 187 -14.19 6.66 -4.41
C MET A 187 -13.94 7.74 -3.35
N GLU A 188 -13.05 7.51 -2.38
CA GLU A 188 -12.68 8.50 -1.37
C GLU A 188 -12.06 9.76 -2.01
N GLY A 189 -11.16 9.57 -2.97
CA GLY A 189 -10.54 10.65 -3.72
C GLY A 189 -11.55 11.47 -4.53
N GLU A 190 -12.49 10.80 -5.22
CA GLU A 190 -13.53 11.46 -6.00
C GLU A 190 -14.55 12.20 -5.10
N SER A 191 -14.95 11.60 -3.98
CA SER A 191 -15.83 12.23 -2.98
C SER A 191 -15.22 13.53 -2.42
N SER A 192 -13.93 13.47 -2.06
CA SER A 192 -13.18 14.63 -1.56
C SER A 192 -13.09 15.75 -2.59
N ARG A 193 -12.84 15.42 -3.87
CA ARG A 193 -12.82 16.38 -4.97
C ARG A 193 -14.19 17.01 -5.21
N ARG A 194 -15.27 16.22 -5.15
CA ARG A 194 -16.65 16.71 -5.27
C ARG A 194 -17.00 17.68 -4.15
N LEU A 195 -16.59 17.38 -2.91
CA LEU A 195 -16.80 18.25 -1.76
C LEU A 195 -16.06 19.58 -1.93
N ALA A 196 -14.79 19.55 -2.35
CA ALA A 196 -14.00 20.76 -2.61
C ALA A 196 -14.61 21.64 -3.71
N ARG A 197 -15.07 21.03 -4.82
CA ARG A 197 -15.78 21.74 -5.90
C ARG A 197 -17.07 22.39 -5.40
N ARG A 198 -17.84 21.69 -4.56
CA ARG A 198 -19.08 22.22 -3.99
C ARG A 198 -18.81 23.40 -3.05
N ASN A 199 -17.79 23.30 -2.19
CA ASN A 199 -17.42 24.37 -1.27
C ASN A 199 -16.96 25.62 -2.01
N THR A 200 -16.21 25.46 -3.10
CA THR A 200 -15.76 26.60 -3.93
C THR A 200 -16.96 27.32 -4.56
N ARG A 201 -17.90 26.59 -5.17
CA ARG A 201 -19.12 27.16 -5.75
C ARG A 201 -20.00 27.88 -4.73
N ASN A 202 -20.16 27.30 -3.54
CA ASN A 202 -20.93 27.92 -2.46
C ASN A 202 -20.27 29.21 -1.96
N ASN A 203 -18.93 29.24 -1.87
CA ASN A 203 -18.21 30.44 -1.43
C ASN A 203 -18.29 31.57 -2.48
N GLU A 204 -18.24 31.25 -3.76
CA GLU A 204 -18.44 32.21 -4.87
C GLU A 204 -19.87 32.78 -4.88
N GLN A 205 -20.89 31.97 -4.56
CA GLN A 205 -22.27 32.43 -4.42
C GLN A 205 -22.49 33.34 -3.21
N ILE A 206 -21.72 33.15 -2.12
CA ILE A 206 -21.77 34.03 -0.95
C ILE A 206 -21.05 35.36 -1.24
N GLY A 207 -19.93 35.34 -1.94
CA GLY A 207 -19.18 36.54 -2.36
C GLY A 207 -19.94 37.43 -3.35
N THR A 208 -20.76 36.85 -4.23
CA THR A 208 -21.57 37.62 -5.20
C THR A 208 -22.87 38.18 -4.64
N LYS A 209 -23.35 37.69 -3.48
CA LYS A 209 -24.58 38.18 -2.83
C LYS A 209 -24.40 39.49 -2.03
N LYS A 210 -23.16 39.93 -1.79
CA LYS A 210 -22.87 41.14 -1.00
C LYS A 210 -22.61 42.41 -1.83
N ARG A 211 -22.80 42.37 -3.16
CA ARG A 211 -22.45 43.50 -4.05
C ARG A 211 -23.57 43.95 -4.99
N ARG A 212 -24.81 43.98 -4.50
CA ARG A 212 -25.92 44.70 -5.14
C ARG A 212 -26.64 45.55 -4.12
N ASP A 213 -26.07 46.69 -3.80
CA ASP A 213 -26.84 47.87 -3.40
C ASP A 213 -25.96 49.12 -3.52
N SER A 214 -26.06 49.79 -4.67
CA SER A 214 -25.91 51.25 -4.82
C SER A 214 -25.97 51.61 -6.32
N GLY A 215 -27.14 51.44 -6.91
CA GLY A 215 -27.47 52.01 -8.22
C GLY A 215 -28.58 53.04 -8.05
N ILE A 216 -28.20 54.25 -7.65
CA ILE A 216 -29.10 55.40 -7.48
C ILE A 216 -29.72 55.73 -8.84
N PHE A 217 -31.03 55.55 -8.97
CA PHE A 217 -31.83 56.10 -10.06
C PHE A 217 -32.06 57.59 -9.81
N LEU A 218 -31.45 58.45 -10.61
CA LEU A 218 -31.82 59.87 -10.67
C LEU A 218 -33.07 60.01 -11.55
N SER A 219 -34.24 60.07 -10.93
CA SER A 219 -35.43 60.66 -11.54
C SER A 219 -35.21 62.15 -11.71
N LYS A 220 -35.14 62.65 -12.95
CA LYS A 220 -35.32 64.07 -13.23
C LYS A 220 -36.65 64.26 -13.95
N GLY A 221 -37.61 64.77 -13.17
CA GLY A 221 -38.91 65.23 -13.65
C GLY A 221 -38.78 66.36 -14.67
N GLY A 222 -39.80 66.44 -15.52
CA GLY A 222 -39.88 67.35 -16.65
C GLY A 222 -40.03 68.83 -16.28
N SER A 223 -39.90 69.65 -17.32
CA SER A 223 -40.52 70.96 -17.42
C SER A 223 -40.97 71.15 -18.85
N ASP A 224 -42.26 71.37 -19.01
CA ASP A 224 -42.92 71.84 -20.22
C ASP A 224 -42.23 73.05 -20.85
N ARG A 225 -42.27 73.12 -22.17
CA ARG A 225 -42.59 74.38 -22.86
C ARG A 225 -43.20 74.12 -24.24
N SER A 226 -44.46 74.52 -24.30
CA SER A 226 -45.34 74.78 -25.44
C SER A 226 -44.67 75.48 -26.63
N GLY A 227 -44.85 74.90 -27.83
CA GLY A 227 -45.69 75.44 -28.90
C GLY A 227 -45.33 76.76 -29.62
N ILE A 228 -45.37 76.64 -30.95
CA ILE A 228 -45.92 77.57 -31.98
C ILE A 228 -44.91 78.31 -32.88
N ALA A 229 -45.20 78.17 -34.18
CA ALA A 229 -44.75 78.83 -35.42
C ALA A 229 -43.48 78.28 -36.08
#